data_AF-K5XSK3-F1
#
_entry.id   AF-K5XSK3-F1
#
_cell.length_a   1.000
_cell.length_b   1.000
_cell.length_c   1.000
_cell.angle_alpha   90.00
_cell.angle_beta   90.00
_cell.angle_gamma   90.00
#
_symmetry.space_group_name_H-M   'P 1'
#
loop_
_entity.id
_entity.type
_entity.pdbx_description
1 polymer ?
#
loop_
_entity_poly.entity_id
_entity_poly.type
_entity_poly.pdbx_seq_one_letter_code
_entity_poly.pdbx_strand_id
1 'polypeptide(L)'
;MHHIQALPLELLGLIIESLSHERDALLQASLTCKVWRSICYRHLFSSVILNSRSLPPFFELLENQFTRTTLPLCVRRLSID
;
A
#
# COMPACT_ATOMS: atom_id res chain seq x y z
N MET A 1 -9.53 -23.08 -25.74
CA MET A 1 -8.91 -22.49 -24.54
C MET A 1 -8.89 -20.99 -24.73
N HIS A 2 -9.73 -20.25 -24.01
CA HIS A 2 -9.71 -18.80 -24.09
C HIS A 2 -8.44 -18.31 -23.38
N HIS A 3 -7.53 -17.69 -24.13
CA HIS A 3 -6.45 -16.92 -23.53
C HIS A 3 -7.10 -15.77 -22.75
N ILE A 4 -7.16 -15.89 -21.43
CA ILE A 4 -7.41 -14.73 -20.57
C ILE A 4 -6.19 -13.85 -20.78
N GLN A 5 -6.32 -12.82 -21.62
CA GLN A 5 -5.30 -11.80 -21.76
C GLN A 5 -5.09 -11.20 -20.37
N ALA A 6 -3.85 -11.26 -19.88
CA ALA A 6 -3.50 -10.63 -18.63
C ALA A 6 -3.80 -9.13 -18.75
N LEU A 7 -4.52 -8.59 -17.76
CA LEU A 7 -4.84 -7.17 -17.72
C LEU A 7 -3.51 -6.37 -17.68
N PRO A 8 -3.33 -5.38 -18.58
CA PRO A 8 -2.21 -4.45 -18.51
C PRO A 8 -2.10 -3.78 -17.13
N LEU A 9 -0.87 -3.54 -16.67
CA LEU A 9 -0.62 -2.97 -15.34
C LEU A 9 -1.18 -1.55 -15.21
N GLU A 10 -1.25 -0.81 -16.31
CA GLU A 10 -1.81 0.53 -16.40
C GLU A 10 -3.31 0.50 -16.10
N LEU A 11 -4.04 -0.45 -16.68
CA LEU A 11 -5.47 -0.61 -16.43
C LEU A 11 -5.73 -1.09 -15.00
N LEU A 12 -4.87 -1.98 -14.48
CA LEU A 12 -4.93 -2.36 -13.07
C LEU A 12 -4.71 -1.15 -12.15
N GLY A 13 -3.76 -0.28 -12.50
CA GLY A 13 -3.51 0.98 -11.80
C GLY A 13 -4.76 1.86 -11.73
N LEU A 14 -5.46 2.04 -12.85
CA LEU A 14 -6.70 2.81 -12.92
C LEU A 14 -7.82 2.22 -12.05
N ILE A 15 -7.95 0.89 -12.01
CA ILE A 15 -8.92 0.23 -11.13
C ILE A 15 -8.59 0.53 -9.67
N ILE A 16 -7.34 0.34 -9.24
CA ILE A 16 -6.95 0.60 -7.85
C ILE A 16 -7.07 2.08 -7.50
N GLU A 17 -6.74 2.99 -8.42
CA GLU A 17 -6.93 4.43 -8.24
C GLU A 17 -8.40 4.78 -8.03
N SER A 18 -9.33 4.14 -8.75
CA SER A 18 -10.75 4.34 -8.53
C SER A 18 -11.21 3.93 -7.13
N LEU A 19 -10.54 2.97 -6.49
CA LEU A 19 -10.81 2.53 -5.11
C LEU A 19 -10.14 3.41 -4.04
N SER A 20 -9.29 4.37 -4.44
CA SER A 20 -8.37 5.03 -3.51
C SER A 20 -9.02 5.89 -2.42
N HIS A 21 -10.28 6.27 -2.62
CA HIS A 21 -11.08 7.02 -1.66
C HIS A 21 -11.63 6.15 -0.51
N GLU A 22 -11.69 4.83 -0.70
CA GLU A 22 -12.16 3.86 0.29
C GLU A 22 -11.02 3.00 0.80
N ARG A 23 -10.52 3.32 1.99
CA ARG A 23 -9.41 2.58 2.62
C ARG A 23 -9.71 1.08 2.76
N ASP A 24 -10.94 0.73 3.15
CA ASP A 24 -11.34 -0.66 3.34
C ASP A 24 -11.37 -1.43 2.01
N ALA A 25 -11.84 -0.80 0.94
CA ALA A 25 -11.80 -1.39 -0.40
C ALA A 25 -10.36 -1.65 -0.87
N LEU A 26 -9.45 -0.69 -0.64
CA LEU A 26 -8.01 -0.87 -0.93
C LEU A 26 -7.39 -2.01 -0.11
N LEU A 27 -7.78 -2.15 1.17
CA LEU A 27 -7.29 -3.24 2.02
C LEU A 27 -7.74 -4.59 1.46
N GLN A 28 -9.02 -4.75 1.10
CA GLN A 28 -9.53 -5.98 0.50
C GLN A 28 -8.86 -6.29 -0.84
N ALA A 29 -8.70 -5.28 -1.70
CA ALA A 29 -8.00 -5.41 -2.99
C ALA A 29 -6.53 -5.86 -2.82
N SER A 30 -5.86 -5.42 -1.75
CA SER A 30 -4.47 -5.81 -1.47
C SER A 30 -4.28 -7.30 -1.13
N LEU A 31 -5.38 -8.00 -0.83
CA LEU A 31 -5.39 -9.42 -0.50
C LEU A 31 -5.58 -10.31 -1.73
N THR A 32 -5.99 -9.77 -2.87
CA THR A 32 -6.29 -10.53 -4.10
C THR A 32 -5.05 -11.24 -4.65
N CYS A 33 -3.95 -10.52 -4.89
CA CYS A 33 -2.69 -11.11 -5.36
C CYS A 33 -1.49 -10.19 -5.07
N LYS A 34 -0.26 -10.68 -5.31
CA LYS A 34 0.99 -9.92 -5.05
C LYS A 34 1.07 -8.62 -5.87
N VAL A 35 0.58 -8.63 -7.11
CA VAL A 35 0.59 -7.43 -7.99
C VAL A 35 -0.42 -6.39 -7.50
N TRP A 36 -1.63 -6.81 -7.14
CA TRP A 36 -2.62 -5.90 -6.57
C TRP A 36 -2.12 -5.30 -5.27
N ARG A 37 -1.50 -6.11 -4.42
CA ARG A 37 -0.90 -5.66 -3.15
C ARG A 37 0.11 -4.54 -3.35
N SER A 38 1.06 -4.71 -4.28
CA SER A 38 2.11 -3.71 -4.48
C SER A 38 1.55 -2.37 -4.97
N ILE A 39 0.50 -2.39 -5.79
CA ILE A 39 -0.17 -1.18 -6.27
C ILE A 39 -1.01 -0.56 -5.15
N CYS A 40 -1.82 -1.35 -4.43
CA CYS A 40 -2.65 -0.89 -3.31
C CYS A 40 -1.81 -0.22 -2.22
N TYR A 41 -0.64 -0.78 -1.90
CA TYR A 41 0.25 -0.25 -0.86
C TYR A 41 0.71 1.19 -1.16
N ARG A 42 0.87 1.57 -2.43
CA ARG A 42 1.20 2.95 -2.80
C ARG A 42 0.10 3.94 -2.42
N HIS A 43 -1.16 3.49 -2.39
CA HIS A 43 -2.29 4.31 -1.96
C HIS A 43 -2.51 4.21 -0.45
N LEU A 44 -2.52 3.00 0.12
CA LEU A 44 -2.77 2.74 1.54
C LEU A 44 -1.76 3.39 2.47
N PHE A 45 -0.50 3.48 2.04
CA PHE A 45 0.58 4.08 2.79
C PHE A 45 0.97 5.46 2.26
N SER A 46 0.24 6.03 1.29
CA SER A 46 0.55 7.36 0.74
C SER A 46 0.60 8.44 1.82
N SER A 47 -0.26 8.35 2.84
CA SER A 47 -0.26 9.21 4.01
C SER A 47 -0.39 8.36 5.28
N VAL A 48 0.60 8.45 6.16
CA VAL A 48 0.60 7.76 7.46
C VAL A 48 0.55 8.80 8.57
N ILE A 49 -0.45 8.68 9.44
CA ILE A 49 -0.59 9.51 10.64
C ILE A 49 -0.20 8.64 11.82
N LEU A 50 0.80 9.07 12.59
CA LEU A 50 1.24 8.40 13.80
C LEU A 50 0.78 9.17 15.01
N ASN A 51 0.21 8.49 15.98
CA ASN A 51 0.03 9.01 17.33
C ASN A 51 1.12 8.49 18.27
N SER A 52 1.14 9.01 19.50
CA SER A 52 2.07 8.63 20.57
C SER A 52 2.19 7.13 20.82
N ARG A 53 1.13 6.34 20.61
CA ARG A 53 1.15 4.87 20.79
C ARG A 53 1.77 4.15 19.60
N SER A 54 1.59 4.68 18.39
CA SER A 54 2.11 4.09 17.15
C SER A 54 3.54 4.50 16.82
N LEU A 55 4.07 5.57 17.44
CA LEU A 55 5.43 6.04 17.20
C LEU A 55 6.50 5.00 17.57
N PRO A 56 6.53 4.41 18.78
CA PRO A 56 7.53 3.41 19.14
C PRO A 56 7.59 2.20 18.19
N PRO A 57 6.47 1.51 17.89
CA PRO A 57 6.52 0.36 16.99
C PRO A 57 6.84 0.77 15.54
N PHE A 58 6.52 2.00 15.12
CA PHE A 58 6.93 2.50 13.82
C PHE A 58 8.45 2.70 13.72
N PHE A 59 9.09 3.22 14.77
CA PHE A 59 10.56 3.34 14.81
C PHE A 59 11.25 1.98 14.84
N GLU A 60 10.78 1.04 15.66
CA GLU A 60 11.30 -0.34 15.67
C GLU A 60 11.21 -0.99 14.28
N LEU A 61 10.12 -0.70 13.57
CA LEU A 61 9.90 -1.21 12.22
C LEU A 61 10.85 -0.55 11.21
N LEU A 62 11.17 0.75 11.35
CA LEU A 62 12.18 1.42 10.52
C LEU A 62 13.61 0.91 10.78
N GLU A 63 13.92 0.58 12.03
CA GLU A 63 15.22 0.06 12.44
C GLU A 63 15.44 -1.40 11.99
N ASN A 64 14.36 -2.16 11.80
CA ASN A 64 14.44 -3.52 11.31
C ASN A 64 14.88 -3.57 9.83
N GLN A 65 16.04 -4.17 9.60
CA GLN A 65 16.69 -4.32 8.30
C GLN A 65 15.83 -5.01 7.22
N PHE A 66 14.87 -5.85 7.61
CA PHE A 66 13.99 -6.56 6.67
C PHE A 66 12.80 -5.72 6.19
N THR A 67 12.32 -4.79 7.00
CA THR A 67 11.17 -3.92 6.70
C THR A 67 11.57 -2.58 6.10
N ARG A 68 12.86 -2.22 6.23
CA ARG A 68 13.47 -0.98 5.70
C ARG A 68 13.31 -0.79 4.19
N THR A 69 13.04 -1.84 3.42
CA THR A 69 12.92 -1.74 1.94
C THR A 69 11.48 -1.57 1.46
N THR A 70 10.47 -1.88 2.28
CA THR A 70 9.07 -1.97 1.81
C THR A 70 8.26 -0.71 2.12
N LEU A 71 8.46 -0.12 3.30
CA LEU A 71 7.71 1.08 3.70
C LEU A 71 8.25 2.39 3.12
N PRO A 72 9.57 2.64 3.08
CA PRO A 72 10.09 3.93 2.61
C PRO A 72 9.77 4.26 1.16
N LEU A 73 9.40 3.27 0.34
CA LEU A 73 9.05 3.46 -1.07
C LEU A 73 7.58 3.84 -1.30
N CYS A 74 6.71 3.62 -0.31
CA CYS A 74 5.27 3.86 -0.47
C CYS A 74 4.76 5.03 0.39
N VAL A 75 5.47 5.40 1.46
CA VAL A 75 5.11 6.51 2.32
C VAL A 75 5.49 7.84 1.67
N ARG A 76 4.48 8.61 1.24
CA ARG A 76 4.69 9.95 0.64
C ARG A 76 4.55 11.07 1.66
N ARG A 77 3.66 10.90 2.64
CA ARG A 77 3.42 11.86 3.73
C ARG A 77 3.41 11.13 5.07
N LEU A 78 4.16 11.68 6.02
CA LEU A 78 4.20 11.24 7.41
C LEU A 78 3.83 12.43 8.30
N SER A 79 2.85 12.26 9.18
CA SER A 79 2.45 13.28 10.16
C SER A 79 2.27 12.67 11.54
N ILE A 80 2.44 13.49 12.56
CA ILE A 80 2.23 13.12 13.97
C ILE A 80 0.97 13.84 14.45
N ASP A 81 0.04 13.10 15.05
CA ASP A 81 -1.19 13.59 15.71
C ASP A 81 -0.95 13.80 17.21
#